data_AF-A0A3D3LM68-F1
#
_entry.id   AF-A0A3D3LM68-F1
#
_cell.length_a   1.000
_cell.length_b   1.000
_cell.length_c   1.000
_cell.angle_alpha   90.00
_cell.angle_beta   90.00
_cell.angle_gamma   90.00
#
_symmetry.space_group_name_H-M   'P 1'
#
loop_
_entity.id
_entity.type
_entity.pdbx_description
1 polymer ?
#
loop_
_entity_poly.entity_id
_entity_poly.type
_entity_poly.pdbx_seq_one_letter_code
_entity_poly.pdbx_strand_id
1 'polypeptide(L)'
;MLVKNRKIKEEKLDFVLSLDLSLKLELLQNQIKLSQLLIENILETEVIELSGSKYSHNKPNEGRYSRWGTNNGSVRIGEEKVRIKVPRVIDNEEGKNVSLDNYKLLKNLPGPSDELMEKVILGISQRDYERVSKDCIDSFGLSQSNVSRKFIEASAQALKEFQERDLSEKDIIALLIDGKSLAKQRIIIALGVTMEGDKIVLGFIQSSSENSRSIKQFLKALISRGLNYKKGILCVTDGSKGIKKALDEVFGKKYLHQRCQWHKRENVVSYLKEEDQKEYRKRLQRAYTERTYTQAKQELMEIREDLRQLNLSAVKSLDEGMEETLTLFKLGLSEIFGISLGTTNCIENLNSQLARYINKVKHWKNSDQIFRWTACGLMEAERRMKKIRNYKSLDLLREKIMQTLKIKTTKTYVKAA
;
A
#
# COMPACT_ATOMS: atom_id res chain seq x y z
N MET A 1 33.97 -20.25 -22.76
CA MET A 1 34.27 -19.71 -21.41
C MET A 1 33.33 -20.21 -20.30
N LEU A 2 32.04 -20.49 -20.56
CA LEU A 2 31.08 -20.91 -19.52
C LEU A 2 31.32 -22.30 -18.90
N VAL A 3 31.86 -23.27 -19.65
CA VAL A 3 32.11 -24.64 -19.14
C VAL A 3 33.32 -24.70 -18.18
N LYS A 4 34.40 -23.96 -18.47
CA LYS A 4 35.57 -23.83 -17.57
C LYS A 4 35.17 -23.19 -16.23
N ASN A 5 34.31 -22.18 -16.25
CA ASN A 5 33.83 -21.50 -15.03
C ASN A 5 32.94 -22.38 -14.14
N ARG A 6 32.23 -23.37 -14.70
CA ARG A 6 31.38 -24.30 -13.95
C ARG A 6 32.20 -25.38 -13.24
N LYS A 7 33.18 -25.95 -13.95
CA LYS A 7 34.11 -26.96 -13.41
C LYS A 7 35.03 -26.40 -12.31
N ILE A 8 35.53 -25.17 -12.49
CA ILE A 8 36.32 -24.44 -11.48
C ILE A 8 35.48 -24.09 -10.23
N LYS A 9 34.16 -23.90 -10.37
CA LYS A 9 33.25 -23.66 -9.25
C LYS A 9 33.00 -24.95 -8.43
N GLU A 10 32.86 -26.09 -9.10
CA GLU A 10 32.61 -27.39 -8.45
C GLU A 10 33.86 -27.87 -7.67
N GLU A 11 35.03 -27.90 -8.29
CA GLU A 11 36.29 -28.35 -7.63
C GLU A 11 36.68 -27.50 -6.41
N LYS A 12 36.43 -26.17 -6.47
CA LYS A 12 36.74 -25.26 -5.35
C LYS A 12 35.71 -25.29 -4.24
N LEU A 13 34.44 -25.59 -4.57
CA LEU A 13 33.39 -25.79 -3.59
C LEU A 13 33.60 -27.12 -2.86
N ASP A 14 34.00 -28.18 -3.58
CA ASP A 14 34.36 -29.47 -2.99
C ASP A 14 35.53 -29.34 -2.01
N PHE A 15 36.53 -28.49 -2.31
CA PHE A 15 37.59 -28.17 -1.35
C PHE A 15 37.03 -27.54 -0.05
N VAL A 16 36.19 -26.51 -0.15
CA VAL A 16 35.57 -25.88 1.04
C VAL A 16 34.66 -26.87 1.79
N LEU A 17 33.95 -27.74 1.07
CA LEU A 17 33.11 -28.79 1.63
C LEU A 17 33.91 -29.98 2.19
N SER A 18 35.20 -30.11 1.83
CA SER A 18 36.11 -31.13 2.38
C SER A 18 36.82 -30.69 3.67
N LEU A 19 36.77 -29.40 4.02
CA LEU A 19 37.33 -28.88 5.27
C LEU A 19 36.67 -29.52 6.51
N ASP A 20 37.38 -29.53 7.64
CA ASP A 20 36.78 -29.95 8.91
C ASP A 20 35.66 -29.00 9.35
N LEU A 21 34.80 -29.47 10.26
CA LEU A 21 33.62 -28.73 10.70
C LEU A 21 34.00 -27.43 11.42
N SER A 22 35.08 -27.45 12.22
CA SER A 22 35.60 -26.29 12.94
C SER A 22 35.98 -25.16 11.98
N LEU A 23 36.74 -25.46 10.92
CA LEU A 23 37.17 -24.49 9.92
C LEU A 23 35.98 -23.97 9.12
N LYS A 24 35.00 -24.81 8.80
CA LYS A 24 33.76 -24.34 8.14
C LYS A 24 32.99 -23.34 9.02
N LEU A 25 32.91 -23.59 10.31
CA LEU A 25 32.28 -22.67 11.26
C LEU A 25 33.06 -21.37 11.39
N GLU A 26 34.40 -21.43 11.46
CA GLU A 26 35.26 -20.23 11.47
C GLU A 26 35.13 -19.41 10.18
N LEU A 27 35.03 -20.06 9.02
CA LEU A 27 34.82 -19.40 7.74
C LEU A 27 33.47 -18.66 7.71
N LEU A 28 32.41 -19.26 8.25
CA LEU A 28 31.09 -18.63 8.35
C LEU A 28 31.10 -17.45 9.34
N GLN A 29 31.72 -17.62 10.50
CA GLN A 29 31.83 -16.57 11.52
C GLN A 29 32.65 -15.36 11.03
N ASN A 30 33.63 -15.58 10.15
CA ASN A 30 34.54 -14.54 9.66
C ASN A 30 34.29 -14.14 8.18
N GLN A 31 33.11 -14.43 7.63
CA GLN A 31 32.79 -14.22 6.21
C GLN A 31 33.08 -12.80 5.69
N ILE A 32 32.83 -11.78 6.51
CA ILE A 32 33.07 -10.37 6.16
C ILE A 32 34.57 -10.09 6.07
N LYS A 33 35.36 -10.61 7.03
CA LYS A 33 36.80 -10.41 7.08
C LYS A 33 37.51 -11.14 5.93
N LEU A 34 37.04 -12.34 5.59
CA LEU A 34 37.55 -13.09 4.45
C LEU A 34 37.25 -12.39 3.12
N SER A 35 36.04 -11.86 2.98
CA SER A 35 35.66 -11.06 1.81
C SER A 35 36.50 -9.79 1.70
N GLN A 36 36.82 -9.14 2.82
CA GLN A 36 37.72 -8.00 2.85
C GLN A 36 39.12 -8.37 2.33
N LEU A 37 39.70 -9.46 2.82
CA LEU A 37 41.03 -9.94 2.40
C LEU A 37 41.05 -10.31 0.91
N LEU A 38 39.96 -10.92 0.42
CA LEU A 38 39.82 -11.24 -1.01
C LEU A 38 39.78 -9.97 -1.86
N ILE A 39 39.07 -8.94 -1.44
CA ILE A 39 39.01 -7.65 -2.14
C ILE A 39 40.38 -6.97 -2.14
N GLU A 40 41.07 -6.95 -1.00
CA GLU A 40 42.43 -6.42 -0.91
C GLU A 40 43.38 -7.16 -1.85
N ASN A 41 43.25 -8.49 -1.96
CA ASN A 41 44.02 -9.31 -2.90
C ASN A 41 43.69 -9.00 -4.37
N ILE A 42 42.41 -8.81 -4.73
CA ILE A 42 42.00 -8.43 -6.09
C ILE A 42 42.63 -7.09 -6.48
N LEU A 43 42.55 -6.09 -5.60
CA LEU A 43 43.12 -4.77 -5.86
C LEU A 43 44.65 -4.82 -5.94
N GLU A 44 45.28 -5.60 -5.07
CA GLU A 44 46.73 -5.78 -5.08
C GLU A 44 47.21 -6.50 -6.36
N THR A 45 46.44 -7.48 -6.85
CA THR A 45 46.73 -8.19 -8.11
C THR A 45 46.68 -7.23 -9.29
N GLU A 46 45.66 -6.38 -9.38
CA GLU A 46 45.55 -5.35 -10.41
C GLU A 46 46.74 -4.36 -10.35
N VAL A 47 47.18 -3.97 -9.15
CA VAL A 47 48.38 -3.13 -9.00
C VAL A 47 49.65 -3.85 -9.45
N ILE A 48 49.77 -5.15 -9.17
CA ILE A 48 50.91 -5.95 -9.65
C ILE A 48 50.92 -6.02 -11.17
N GLU A 49 49.77 -6.19 -11.81
CA GLU A 49 49.65 -6.20 -13.27
C GLU A 49 50.04 -4.85 -13.90
N LEU A 50 49.65 -3.74 -13.26
CA LEU A 50 49.97 -2.40 -13.75
C LEU A 50 51.43 -1.99 -13.50
N SER A 51 51.94 -2.22 -12.29
CA SER A 51 53.18 -1.61 -11.79
C SER A 51 54.26 -2.61 -11.34
N GLY A 52 53.95 -3.90 -11.38
CA GLY A 52 54.83 -4.97 -10.93
C GLY A 52 54.76 -5.27 -9.44
N SER A 53 55.42 -6.36 -9.05
CA SER A 53 55.58 -6.75 -7.66
C SER A 53 56.37 -5.70 -6.88
N LYS A 54 56.08 -5.58 -5.59
CA LYS A 54 56.77 -4.64 -4.71
C LYS A 54 58.29 -4.89 -4.75
N TYR A 55 59.06 -3.82 -4.97
CA TYR A 55 60.54 -3.85 -5.08
C TYR A 55 61.10 -4.63 -6.30
N SER A 56 60.24 -5.05 -7.24
CA SER A 56 60.71 -5.65 -8.50
C SER A 56 61.39 -4.60 -9.38
N HIS A 57 62.53 -4.98 -9.96
CA HIS A 57 63.21 -4.18 -10.97
C HIS A 57 62.66 -4.43 -12.37
N ASN A 58 61.94 -5.54 -12.56
CA ASN A 58 61.22 -5.84 -13.79
C ASN A 58 59.84 -5.16 -13.73
N LYS A 59 59.67 -4.08 -14.49
CA LYS A 59 58.47 -3.25 -14.48
C LYS A 59 57.58 -3.56 -15.70
N PRO A 60 56.33 -4.02 -15.49
CA PRO A 60 55.33 -4.10 -16.55
C PRO A 60 55.08 -2.73 -17.19
N ASN A 61 54.48 -2.73 -18.39
CA ASN A 61 54.09 -1.51 -19.11
C ASN A 61 55.25 -0.51 -19.27
N GLU A 62 56.47 -1.02 -19.49
CA GLU A 62 57.69 -0.21 -19.66
C GLU A 62 57.97 0.78 -18.51
N GLY A 63 57.40 0.54 -17.33
CA GLY A 63 57.54 1.43 -16.18
C GLY A 63 56.64 2.67 -16.20
N ARG A 64 55.65 2.71 -17.10
CA ARG A 64 54.63 3.78 -17.15
C ARG A 64 53.90 3.95 -15.82
N TYR A 65 53.62 2.86 -15.11
CA TYR A 65 52.88 2.91 -13.84
C TYR A 65 53.78 2.64 -12.64
N SER A 66 53.51 3.31 -11.51
CA SER A 66 54.24 3.11 -10.26
C SER A 66 53.34 3.16 -9.03
N ARG A 67 53.72 2.42 -7.98
CA ARG A 67 52.97 2.38 -6.71
C ARG A 67 53.15 3.70 -5.95
N TRP A 68 52.05 4.27 -5.47
CA TRP A 68 52.02 5.59 -4.82
C TRP A 68 51.36 5.58 -3.43
N GLY A 69 51.35 4.42 -2.77
CA GLY A 69 50.77 4.25 -1.43
C GLY A 69 49.31 3.80 -1.42
N THR A 70 48.56 4.18 -0.39
CA THR A 70 47.16 3.73 -0.19
C THR A 70 46.26 4.89 0.25
N ASN A 71 45.00 4.88 -0.17
CA ASN A 71 43.95 5.74 0.38
C ASN A 71 42.99 4.93 1.26
N ASN A 72 42.35 5.59 2.21
CA ASN A 72 41.19 5.03 2.90
C ASN A 72 40.01 5.00 1.92
N GLY A 73 39.41 3.83 1.75
CA GLY A 73 38.24 3.62 0.92
C GLY A 73 37.25 2.65 1.55
N SER A 74 36.21 2.31 0.79
CA SER A 74 35.20 1.36 1.21
C SER A 74 34.58 0.65 0.02
N VAL A 75 34.12 -0.57 0.24
CA VAL A 75 33.41 -1.45 -0.69
C VAL A 75 32.21 -2.07 0.02
N ARG A 76 31.23 -2.56 -0.75
CA ARG A 76 30.06 -3.25 -0.19
C ARG A 76 30.22 -4.76 -0.32
N ILE A 77 29.91 -5.47 0.76
CA ILE A 77 29.90 -6.94 0.82
C ILE A 77 28.54 -7.35 1.38
N GLY A 78 27.66 -7.84 0.50
CA GLY A 78 26.26 -8.11 0.85
C GLY A 78 25.55 -6.83 1.32
N GLU A 79 25.08 -6.86 2.56
CA GLU A 79 24.38 -5.75 3.22
C GLU A 79 25.32 -4.74 3.90
N GLU A 80 26.60 -5.08 4.06
CA GLU A 80 27.54 -4.30 4.86
C GLU A 80 28.52 -3.44 4.04
N LYS A 81 28.86 -2.25 4.56
CA LYS A 81 29.95 -1.42 4.05
C LYS A 81 31.24 -1.66 4.83
N VAL A 82 32.22 -2.27 4.17
CA VAL A 82 33.52 -2.59 4.76
C VAL A 82 34.55 -1.53 4.37
N ARG A 83 35.29 -1.02 5.36
CA ARG A 83 36.42 -0.11 5.13
C ARG A 83 37.63 -0.90 4.64
N ILE A 84 38.26 -0.42 3.58
CA ILE A 84 39.45 -1.04 3.00
C ILE A 84 40.53 0.00 2.72
N LYS A 85 41.79 -0.44 2.65
CA LYS A 85 42.87 0.37 2.11
C LYS A 85 42.93 0.13 0.61
N VAL A 86 42.70 1.18 -0.16
CA VAL A 86 42.74 1.12 -1.63
C VAL A 86 44.14 1.51 -2.10
N PRO A 87 44.89 0.61 -2.73
CA PRO A 87 46.18 0.92 -3.34
C PRO A 87 46.08 2.04 -4.37
N ARG A 88 47.13 2.85 -4.50
CA ARG A 88 47.25 3.91 -5.49
C ARG A 88 48.34 3.59 -6.49
N VAL A 89 48.03 3.85 -7.74
CA VAL A 89 48.97 3.79 -8.86
C VAL A 89 49.05 5.18 -9.48
N ILE A 90 50.25 5.65 -9.75
CA ILE A 90 50.51 6.87 -10.52
C ILE A 90 50.91 6.48 -11.95
N ASP A 91 50.37 7.18 -12.92
CA ASP A 91 50.87 7.19 -14.30
C ASP A 91 52.02 8.20 -14.36
N ASN A 92 53.23 7.70 -14.63
CA ASN A 92 54.45 8.50 -14.65
C ASN A 92 54.53 9.42 -15.88
N GLU A 93 53.80 9.13 -16.95
CA GLU A 93 53.76 9.97 -18.15
C GLU A 93 52.82 11.18 -17.95
N GLU A 94 51.67 10.94 -17.31
CA GLU A 94 50.66 11.98 -17.09
C GLU A 94 50.76 12.68 -15.72
N GLY A 95 51.55 12.12 -14.79
CA GLY A 95 51.70 12.61 -13.42
C GLY A 95 50.43 12.52 -12.58
N LYS A 96 49.48 11.64 -12.94
CA LYS A 96 48.15 11.54 -12.31
C LYS A 96 47.90 10.18 -11.69
N ASN A 97 47.03 10.14 -10.68
CA ASN A 97 46.60 8.87 -10.09
C ASN A 97 45.64 8.15 -11.03
N VAL A 98 45.90 6.87 -11.23
CA VAL A 98 45.02 5.94 -11.94
C VAL A 98 44.03 5.36 -10.95
N SER A 99 42.73 5.43 -11.28
CA SER A 99 41.71 4.71 -10.53
C SER A 99 41.67 3.26 -11.00
N LEU A 100 41.86 2.33 -10.06
CA LEU A 100 41.72 0.89 -10.30
C LEU A 100 40.31 0.55 -10.82
N ASP A 101 40.24 -0.21 -11.90
CA ASP A 101 39.00 -0.60 -12.56
C ASP A 101 38.25 -1.65 -11.73
N ASN A 102 38.95 -2.59 -11.08
CA ASN A 102 38.26 -3.51 -10.17
C ASN A 102 37.69 -2.77 -8.96
N TYR A 103 38.33 -1.69 -8.49
CA TYR A 103 37.75 -0.86 -7.44
C TYR A 103 36.44 -0.18 -7.87
N LYS A 104 36.35 0.28 -9.13
CA LYS A 104 35.10 0.82 -9.71
C LYS A 104 34.02 -0.25 -9.79
N LEU A 105 34.37 -1.46 -10.27
CA LEU A 105 33.44 -2.59 -10.36
C LEU A 105 32.92 -3.00 -8.98
N LEU A 106 33.80 -3.10 -7.98
CA LEU A 106 33.43 -3.45 -6.59
C LEU A 106 32.53 -2.39 -5.93
N LYS A 107 32.63 -1.11 -6.31
CA LYS A 107 31.70 -0.07 -5.87
C LYS A 107 30.30 -0.20 -6.46
N ASN A 108 30.17 -0.86 -7.61
CA ASN A 108 28.92 -0.97 -8.37
C ASN A 108 28.18 -2.29 -8.15
N LEU A 109 28.61 -3.12 -7.19
CA LEU A 109 27.88 -4.32 -6.79
C LEU A 109 26.47 -3.95 -6.28
N PRO A 110 25.43 -4.75 -6.61
CA PRO A 110 24.04 -4.43 -6.29
C PRO A 110 23.85 -4.22 -4.77
N GLY A 111 23.11 -3.17 -4.42
CA GLY A 111 22.81 -2.81 -3.03
C GLY A 111 21.74 -3.69 -2.38
N PRO A 112 21.21 -3.31 -1.20
CA PRO A 112 20.10 -4.03 -0.58
C PRO A 112 18.94 -4.14 -1.58
N SER A 113 18.25 -5.29 -1.57
CA SER A 113 17.13 -5.51 -2.48
C SER A 113 16.10 -4.40 -2.33
N ASP A 114 15.50 -3.97 -3.45
CA ASP A 114 14.47 -2.94 -3.44
C ASP A 114 13.32 -3.31 -2.46
N GLU A 115 13.07 -4.62 -2.29
CA GLU A 115 12.10 -5.18 -1.36
C GLU A 115 12.45 -4.96 0.13
N LEU A 116 13.72 -5.06 0.52
CA LEU A 116 14.16 -4.80 1.90
C LEU A 116 14.07 -3.29 2.21
N MET A 117 14.50 -2.47 1.25
CA MET A 117 14.40 -1.01 1.35
C MET A 117 12.93 -0.58 1.44
N GLU A 118 12.04 -1.19 0.64
CA GLU A 118 10.59 -0.98 0.69
C GLU A 118 10.00 -1.35 2.07
N LYS A 119 10.37 -2.50 2.66
CA LYS A 119 9.89 -2.94 3.98
C LYS A 119 10.36 -2.04 5.14
N VAL A 120 11.62 -1.62 5.11
CA VAL A 120 12.19 -0.68 6.10
C VAL A 120 11.47 0.67 5.99
N ILE A 121 11.30 1.17 4.78
CA ILE A 121 10.66 2.46 4.51
C ILE A 121 9.15 2.47 4.89
N LEU A 122 8.41 1.40 4.57
CA LEU A 122 6.98 1.28 4.89
C LEU A 122 6.71 1.07 6.40
N GLY A 123 7.70 0.56 7.14
CA GLY A 123 7.57 0.22 8.56
C GLY A 123 7.77 1.39 9.53
N ILE A 124 8.43 2.48 9.09
CA ILE A 124 9.13 3.37 10.00
C ILE A 124 8.46 4.77 10.06
N SER A 125 8.23 5.25 11.29
CA SER A 125 7.77 6.63 11.53
C SER A 125 8.89 7.64 11.27
N GLN A 126 8.59 8.93 11.09
CA GLN A 126 9.65 9.92 10.87
C GLN A 126 10.68 10.00 12.03
N ARG A 127 10.27 9.66 13.27
CA ARG A 127 11.17 9.59 14.44
C ARG A 127 11.97 8.29 14.49
N ASP A 128 11.32 7.17 14.18
CA ASP A 128 12.01 5.88 14.05
C ASP A 128 12.95 5.90 12.84
N TYR A 129 12.67 6.74 11.84
CA TYR A 129 13.50 6.93 10.66
C TYR A 129 14.84 7.54 11.04
N GLU A 130 14.90 8.55 11.91
CA GLU A 130 16.21 9.08 12.35
C GLU A 130 17.03 8.06 13.14
N ARG A 131 16.38 7.23 13.97
CA ARG A 131 17.04 6.20 14.78
C ARG A 131 17.49 5.00 13.95
N VAL A 132 16.57 4.39 13.21
CA VAL A 132 16.84 3.22 12.35
C VAL A 132 17.64 3.63 11.12
N SER A 133 17.48 4.85 10.61
CA SER A 133 18.37 5.33 9.55
C SER A 133 19.80 5.39 10.06
N LYS A 134 20.13 5.83 11.28
CA LYS A 134 21.53 5.77 11.73
C LYS A 134 22.08 4.34 11.72
N ASP A 135 21.36 3.39 12.31
CA ASP A 135 21.79 1.99 12.35
C ASP A 135 21.86 1.36 10.94
N CYS A 136 20.90 1.65 10.04
CA CYS A 136 20.92 1.20 8.64
C CYS A 136 21.92 1.99 7.77
N ILE A 137 22.17 3.27 8.05
CA ILE A 137 23.14 4.12 7.35
C ILE A 137 24.54 3.60 7.64
N ASP A 138 24.80 3.20 8.88
CA ASP A 138 26.09 2.67 9.31
C ASP A 138 26.31 1.25 8.77
N SER A 139 25.28 0.39 8.79
CA SER A 139 25.36 -0.97 8.20
C SER A 139 25.42 -0.95 6.67
N PHE A 140 24.51 -0.24 5.98
CA PHE A 140 24.37 -0.26 4.51
C PHE A 140 25.14 0.86 3.79
N GLY A 141 25.78 1.77 4.52
CA GLY A 141 26.59 2.85 3.98
C GLY A 141 25.83 3.89 3.14
N LEU A 142 24.55 4.11 3.42
CA LEU A 142 23.70 5.10 2.76
C LEU A 142 23.77 6.43 3.50
N SER A 143 23.55 7.58 2.86
CA SER A 143 23.33 8.84 3.60
C SER A 143 21.85 9.00 3.92
N GLN A 144 21.51 9.69 5.01
CA GLN A 144 20.12 10.02 5.38
C GLN A 144 19.38 10.72 4.22
N SER A 145 20.08 11.58 3.49
CA SER A 145 19.58 12.27 2.30
C SER A 145 19.32 11.31 1.13
N ASN A 146 20.15 10.28 0.94
CA ASN A 146 19.96 9.29 -0.13
C ASN A 146 18.76 8.37 0.15
N VAL A 147 18.59 7.91 1.40
CA VAL A 147 17.42 7.10 1.79
C VAL A 147 16.14 7.93 1.66
N SER A 148 16.19 9.21 2.03
CA SER A 148 15.02 10.09 1.93
C SER A 148 14.64 10.38 0.48
N ARG A 149 15.63 10.59 -0.40
CA ARG A 149 15.40 10.80 -1.84
C ARG A 149 14.80 9.56 -2.48
N LYS A 150 15.37 8.38 -2.23
CA LYS A 150 14.84 7.11 -2.74
C LYS A 150 13.41 6.84 -2.29
N PHE A 151 13.08 7.16 -1.03
CA PHE A 151 11.70 7.05 -0.57
C PHE A 151 10.76 8.00 -1.33
N ILE A 152 11.16 9.25 -1.53
CA ILE A 152 10.35 10.22 -2.26
C ILE A 152 10.11 9.72 -3.69
N GLU A 153 11.14 9.25 -4.38
CA GLU A 153 11.05 8.70 -5.73
C GLU A 153 10.12 7.47 -5.79
N ALA A 154 10.34 6.48 -4.92
CA ALA A 154 9.52 5.26 -4.89
C ALA A 154 8.06 5.55 -4.52
N SER A 155 7.81 6.41 -3.52
CA SER A 155 6.46 6.77 -3.11
C SER A 155 5.75 7.68 -4.12
N ALA A 156 6.48 8.49 -4.89
CA ALA A 156 5.92 9.24 -6.01
C ALA A 156 5.51 8.30 -7.16
N GLN A 157 6.32 7.30 -7.46
CA GLN A 157 5.98 6.27 -8.44
C GLN A 157 4.76 5.46 -8.02
N ALA A 158 4.69 5.04 -6.75
CA ALA A 158 3.53 4.34 -6.19
C ALA A 158 2.26 5.20 -6.25
N LEU A 159 2.36 6.50 -5.93
CA LEU A 159 1.25 7.44 -6.06
C LEU A 159 0.77 7.54 -7.52
N LYS A 160 1.70 7.65 -8.47
CA LYS A 160 1.39 7.71 -9.90
C LYS A 160 0.67 6.44 -10.36
N GLU A 161 1.23 5.27 -10.05
CA GLU A 161 0.62 3.98 -10.37
C GLU A 161 -0.79 3.88 -9.79
N PHE A 162 -0.98 4.30 -8.54
CA PHE A 162 -2.28 4.28 -7.88
C PHE A 162 -3.30 5.23 -8.54
N GLN A 163 -2.88 6.42 -8.94
CA GLN A 163 -3.74 7.42 -9.57
C GLN A 163 -4.10 7.05 -11.02
N GLU A 164 -3.17 6.43 -11.76
CA GLU A 164 -3.32 6.06 -13.16
C GLU A 164 -3.86 4.64 -13.37
N ARG A 165 -4.02 3.86 -12.29
CA ARG A 165 -4.51 2.46 -12.33
C ARG A 165 -5.79 2.33 -13.17
N ASP A 166 -5.72 1.44 -14.16
CA ASP A 166 -6.87 1.07 -14.97
C ASP A 166 -7.86 0.22 -14.16
N LEU A 167 -9.14 0.59 -14.26
CA LEU A 167 -10.27 -0.07 -13.62
C LEU A 167 -11.16 -0.80 -14.63
N SER A 168 -10.85 -0.74 -15.92
CA SER A 168 -11.69 -1.27 -17.00
C SER A 168 -11.96 -2.79 -16.88
N GLU A 169 -10.95 -3.54 -16.46
CA GLU A 169 -11.03 -5.00 -16.25
C GLU A 169 -11.64 -5.40 -14.90
N LYS A 170 -11.91 -4.45 -14.01
CA LYS A 170 -12.45 -4.72 -12.68
C LYS A 170 -13.97 -4.59 -12.70
N ASP A 171 -14.70 -5.71 -12.67
CA ASP A 171 -16.16 -5.68 -12.57
C ASP A 171 -16.59 -5.36 -11.12
N ILE A 172 -16.75 -4.06 -10.83
CA ILE A 172 -17.11 -3.55 -9.50
C ILE A 172 -18.62 -3.70 -9.27
N ILE A 173 -19.00 -4.42 -8.21
CA ILE A 173 -20.39 -4.64 -7.80
C ILE A 173 -20.82 -3.67 -6.69
N ALA A 174 -19.91 -3.32 -5.79
CA ALA A 174 -20.18 -2.39 -4.71
C ALA A 174 -19.06 -1.35 -4.56
N LEU A 175 -19.45 -0.13 -4.19
CA LEU A 175 -18.59 1.02 -3.96
C LEU A 175 -18.84 1.57 -2.56
N LEU A 176 -17.86 1.44 -1.67
CA LEU A 176 -17.89 2.05 -0.36
C LEU A 176 -17.12 3.37 -0.41
N ILE A 177 -17.75 4.45 0.07
CA ILE A 177 -17.11 5.78 0.12
C ILE A 177 -17.24 6.34 1.53
N ASP A 178 -16.11 6.78 2.07
CA ASP A 178 -16.03 7.35 3.40
C ASP A 178 -15.00 8.47 3.46
N GLY A 179 -15.29 9.48 4.28
CA GLY A 179 -14.43 10.64 4.53
C GLY A 179 -13.80 10.56 5.91
N LYS A 180 -12.47 10.42 5.97
CA LYS A 180 -11.73 10.39 7.24
C LYS A 180 -10.86 11.62 7.42
N SER A 181 -10.88 12.16 8.64
CA SER A 181 -9.91 13.18 9.04
C SER A 181 -8.56 12.53 9.34
N LEU A 182 -7.58 12.78 8.48
CA LEU A 182 -6.21 12.28 8.55
C LEU A 182 -5.26 13.48 8.52
N ALA A 183 -4.35 13.57 9.50
CA ALA A 183 -3.39 14.67 9.57
C ALA A 183 -4.01 16.09 9.55
N LYS A 184 -5.18 16.27 10.21
CA LYS A 184 -5.99 17.51 10.17
C LYS A 184 -6.55 17.88 8.77
N GLN A 185 -6.43 16.99 7.80
CA GLN A 185 -7.01 17.10 6.46
C GLN A 185 -8.13 16.07 6.32
N ARG A 186 -9.17 16.35 5.53
CA ARG A 186 -10.22 15.37 5.25
C ARG A 186 -9.87 14.65 3.95
N ILE A 187 -9.69 13.34 4.04
CA ILE A 187 -9.40 12.47 2.90
C ILE A 187 -10.62 11.61 2.64
N ILE A 188 -11.11 11.63 1.41
CA ILE A 188 -12.23 10.80 0.96
C ILE A 188 -11.64 9.64 0.19
N ILE A 189 -12.01 8.42 0.58
CA ILE A 189 -11.51 7.19 -0.03
C ILE A 189 -12.67 6.45 -0.68
N ALA A 190 -12.43 5.87 -1.86
CA ALA A 190 -13.34 4.96 -2.53
C ALA A 190 -12.76 3.55 -2.53
N LEU A 191 -13.52 2.59 -2.00
CA LEU A 191 -13.21 1.17 -1.96
C LEU A 191 -14.21 0.41 -2.83
N GLY A 192 -13.73 -0.29 -3.84
CA GLY A 192 -14.52 -1.16 -4.71
C GLY A 192 -14.51 -2.60 -4.22
N VAL A 193 -15.61 -3.30 -4.44
CA VAL A 193 -15.72 -4.76 -4.32
C VAL A 193 -15.90 -5.33 -5.72
N THR A 194 -15.04 -6.25 -6.13
CA THR A 194 -15.14 -6.94 -7.43
C THR A 194 -16.14 -8.10 -7.38
N MET A 195 -16.53 -8.65 -8.53
CA MET A 195 -17.35 -9.85 -8.62
C MET A 195 -16.69 -11.09 -7.97
N GLU A 196 -15.37 -11.15 -7.94
CA GLU A 196 -14.59 -12.21 -7.28
C GLU A 196 -14.52 -12.04 -5.76
N GLY A 197 -15.07 -10.93 -5.24
CA GLY A 197 -15.11 -10.57 -3.83
C GLY A 197 -13.89 -9.82 -3.32
N ASP A 198 -12.95 -9.46 -4.19
CA ASP A 198 -11.76 -8.73 -3.81
C ASP A 198 -12.12 -7.28 -3.49
N LYS A 199 -11.49 -6.74 -2.44
CA LYS A 199 -11.66 -5.33 -2.04
C LYS A 199 -10.46 -4.56 -2.55
N ILE A 200 -10.70 -3.63 -3.47
CA ILE A 200 -9.65 -2.84 -4.11
C ILE A 200 -9.91 -1.36 -3.85
N VAL A 201 -8.88 -0.62 -3.44
CA VAL A 201 -8.98 0.81 -3.28
C VAL A 201 -8.97 1.43 -4.67
N LEU A 202 -10.06 2.10 -5.01
CA LEU A 202 -10.22 2.74 -6.31
C LEU A 202 -9.48 4.06 -6.35
N GLY A 203 -9.50 4.83 -5.26
CA GLY A 203 -8.81 6.11 -5.23
C GLY A 203 -9.06 6.87 -3.94
N PHE A 204 -8.43 8.03 -3.83
CA PHE A 204 -8.73 9.00 -2.78
C PHE A 204 -8.56 10.44 -3.28
N ILE A 205 -9.17 11.38 -2.57
CA ILE A 205 -8.95 12.81 -2.74
C ILE A 205 -8.80 13.50 -1.38
N GLN A 206 -8.03 14.58 -1.35
CA GLN A 206 -8.04 15.53 -0.24
C GLN A 206 -9.17 16.54 -0.48
N SER A 207 -10.01 16.76 0.53
CA SER A 207 -11.11 17.72 0.48
C SER A 207 -11.08 18.63 1.72
N SER A 208 -11.33 19.92 1.54
CA SER A 208 -11.40 20.89 2.65
C SER A 208 -12.77 20.90 3.35
N SER A 209 -13.82 20.32 2.72
CA SER A 209 -15.16 20.15 3.28
C SER A 209 -15.92 19.03 2.53
N GLU A 210 -17.14 18.68 2.95
CA GLU A 210 -18.03 17.76 2.21
C GLU A 210 -18.61 18.40 0.93
N ASN A 211 -17.78 19.13 0.19
CA ASN A 211 -18.17 19.75 -1.05
C ASN A 211 -18.46 18.68 -2.11
N SER A 212 -19.74 18.48 -2.41
CA SER A 212 -20.20 17.57 -3.48
C SER A 212 -19.46 17.75 -4.82
N ARG A 213 -18.91 18.94 -5.12
CA ARG A 213 -18.15 19.20 -6.36
C ARG A 213 -16.86 18.40 -6.45
N SER A 214 -16.06 18.35 -5.37
CA SER A 214 -14.78 17.61 -5.38
C SER A 214 -15.04 16.10 -5.47
N ILE A 215 -16.05 15.61 -4.76
CA ILE A 215 -16.47 14.19 -4.80
C ILE A 215 -17.00 13.83 -6.18
N LYS A 216 -17.79 14.71 -6.82
CA LYS A 216 -18.28 14.51 -8.19
C LYS A 216 -17.13 14.39 -9.18
N GLN A 217 -16.15 15.30 -9.11
CA GLN A 217 -14.96 15.24 -9.97
C GLN A 217 -14.17 13.97 -9.73
N PHE A 218 -14.02 13.56 -8.47
CA PHE A 218 -13.37 12.31 -8.11
C PHE A 218 -14.07 11.08 -8.71
N LEU A 219 -15.39 10.96 -8.55
CA LEU A 219 -16.16 9.86 -9.14
C LEU A 219 -16.07 9.84 -10.68
N LYS A 220 -16.10 11.02 -11.32
CA LYS A 220 -15.87 11.13 -12.77
C LYS A 220 -14.46 10.69 -13.18
N ALA A 221 -13.45 10.99 -12.37
CA ALA A 221 -12.09 10.51 -12.61
C ALA A 221 -12.02 8.97 -12.53
N LEU A 222 -12.69 8.35 -11.55
CA LEU A 222 -12.79 6.89 -11.48
C LEU A 222 -13.43 6.29 -12.74
N ILE A 223 -14.50 6.91 -13.25
CA ILE A 223 -15.16 6.50 -14.50
C ILE A 223 -14.21 6.64 -15.71
N SER A 224 -13.47 7.76 -15.80
CA SER A 224 -12.51 7.97 -16.89
C SER A 224 -11.38 6.95 -16.92
N ARG A 225 -11.04 6.37 -15.76
CA ARG A 225 -10.09 5.26 -15.63
C ARG A 225 -10.73 3.88 -15.81
N GLY A 226 -11.98 3.80 -16.26
CA GLY A 226 -12.63 2.52 -16.58
C GLY A 226 -13.64 1.98 -15.56
N LEU A 227 -13.96 2.69 -14.48
CA LEU A 227 -15.01 2.22 -13.54
C LEU A 227 -16.36 2.06 -14.26
N ASN A 228 -16.75 0.81 -14.49
CA ASN A 228 -17.98 0.48 -15.20
C ASN A 228 -19.15 0.25 -14.23
N TYR A 229 -20.15 1.11 -14.31
CA TYR A 229 -21.39 1.03 -13.52
C TYR A 229 -22.62 0.75 -14.39
N LYS A 230 -22.45 0.37 -15.66
CA LYS A 230 -23.56 0.18 -16.62
C LYS A 230 -24.51 -0.95 -16.19
N LYS A 231 -24.01 -1.98 -15.49
CA LYS A 231 -24.80 -3.08 -14.92
C LYS A 231 -25.40 -2.74 -13.53
N GLY A 232 -25.32 -1.48 -13.12
CA GLY A 232 -25.74 -1.04 -11.79
C GLY A 232 -24.65 -1.25 -10.75
N ILE A 233 -24.62 -0.39 -9.73
CA ILE A 233 -23.65 -0.45 -8.63
C ILE A 233 -24.34 -0.20 -7.28
N LEU A 234 -23.95 -0.94 -6.25
CA LEU A 234 -24.39 -0.65 -4.87
C LEU A 234 -23.40 0.32 -4.23
N CYS A 235 -23.85 1.49 -3.82
CA CYS A 235 -23.02 2.45 -3.11
C CYS A 235 -23.32 2.41 -1.60
N VAL A 236 -22.29 2.19 -0.78
CA VAL A 236 -22.40 2.14 0.69
C VAL A 236 -21.70 3.35 1.31
N THR A 237 -22.41 4.14 2.13
CA THR A 237 -21.86 5.36 2.74
C THR A 237 -22.28 5.50 4.20
N ASP A 238 -21.58 6.32 4.97
CA ASP A 238 -21.95 6.69 6.36
C ASP A 238 -23.23 7.56 6.44
N GLY A 239 -23.55 8.28 5.38
CA GLY A 239 -24.69 9.20 5.32
C GLY A 239 -24.31 10.65 5.00
N SER A 240 -23.07 10.93 4.61
CA SER A 240 -22.68 12.28 4.15
C SER A 240 -23.58 12.75 3.01
N LYS A 241 -24.25 13.91 3.24
CA LYS A 241 -25.09 14.57 2.24
C LYS A 241 -24.30 14.96 1.00
N GLY A 242 -23.04 15.36 1.18
CA GLY A 242 -22.13 15.72 0.08
C GLY A 242 -21.80 14.52 -0.81
N ILE A 243 -21.52 13.35 -0.20
CA ILE A 243 -21.27 12.11 -0.94
C ILE A 243 -22.53 11.66 -1.67
N LYS A 244 -23.68 11.61 -0.97
CA LYS A 244 -24.95 11.21 -1.58
C LYS A 244 -25.30 12.07 -2.80
N LYS A 245 -25.23 13.40 -2.67
CA LYS A 245 -25.49 14.31 -3.78
C LYS A 245 -24.56 14.06 -4.97
N ALA A 246 -23.28 13.79 -4.72
CA ALA A 246 -22.33 13.48 -5.79
C ALA A 246 -22.66 12.13 -6.48
N LEU A 247 -23.08 11.11 -5.72
CA LEU A 247 -23.53 9.82 -6.28
C LEU A 247 -24.77 10.00 -7.16
N ASP A 248 -25.77 10.76 -6.70
CA ASP A 248 -26.98 11.09 -7.46
C ASP A 248 -26.65 11.75 -8.79
N GLU A 249 -25.74 12.74 -8.77
CA GLU A 249 -25.35 13.48 -9.98
C GLU A 249 -24.48 12.68 -10.96
N VAL A 250 -23.73 11.68 -10.48
CA VAL A 250 -22.77 10.92 -11.32
C VAL A 250 -23.36 9.61 -11.83
N PHE A 251 -23.98 8.82 -10.97
CA PHE A 251 -24.52 7.52 -11.33
C PHE A 251 -26.01 7.57 -11.69
N GLY A 252 -26.74 8.61 -11.29
CA GLY A 252 -28.14 8.81 -11.63
C GLY A 252 -29.00 7.61 -11.25
N LYS A 253 -29.76 7.06 -12.21
CA LYS A 253 -30.64 5.89 -11.98
C LYS A 253 -29.91 4.54 -12.03
N LYS A 254 -28.58 4.52 -12.11
CA LYS A 254 -27.78 3.28 -12.24
C LYS A 254 -27.06 2.90 -10.95
N TYR A 255 -27.51 3.39 -9.81
CA TYR A 255 -26.99 2.94 -8.53
C TYR A 255 -28.09 2.76 -7.48
N LEU A 256 -27.79 1.92 -6.50
CA LEU A 256 -28.59 1.79 -5.28
C LEU A 256 -27.78 2.31 -4.11
N HIS A 257 -28.41 3.08 -3.23
CA HIS A 257 -27.75 3.65 -2.06
C HIS A 257 -28.08 2.82 -0.83
N GLN A 258 -27.06 2.26 -0.17
CA GLN A 258 -27.15 1.65 1.14
C GLN A 258 -26.47 2.57 2.15
N ARG A 259 -27.22 3.08 3.12
CA ARG A 259 -26.65 3.84 4.23
C ARG A 259 -26.20 2.91 5.35
N CYS A 260 -25.07 3.22 5.97
CA CYS A 260 -24.54 2.44 7.08
C CYS A 260 -25.53 2.40 8.25
N GLN A 261 -25.97 1.21 8.61
CA GLN A 261 -26.89 0.96 9.72
C GLN A 261 -26.27 1.32 11.07
N TRP A 262 -24.96 1.08 11.23
CA TRP A 262 -24.24 1.39 12.46
C TRP A 262 -24.15 2.90 12.71
N HIS A 263 -23.68 3.66 11.72
CA HIS A 263 -23.63 5.13 11.81
C HIS A 263 -25.03 5.71 11.99
N LYS A 264 -26.03 5.17 11.29
CA LYS A 264 -27.41 5.60 11.48
C LYS A 264 -27.88 5.42 12.93
N ARG A 265 -27.61 4.25 13.50
CA ARG A 265 -27.96 3.93 14.89
C ARG A 265 -27.32 4.92 15.86
N GLU A 266 -26.02 5.17 15.74
CA GLU A 266 -25.34 6.13 16.62
C GLU A 266 -25.85 7.57 16.43
N ASN A 267 -26.16 7.99 15.19
CA ASN A 267 -26.74 9.31 14.91
C ASN A 267 -28.13 9.51 15.52
N VAL A 268 -28.93 8.45 15.67
CA VAL A 268 -30.24 8.54 16.33
C VAL A 268 -30.05 8.61 17.84
N VAL A 269 -29.21 7.72 18.37
CA VAL A 269 -28.98 7.54 19.81
C VAL A 269 -28.25 8.75 20.43
N SER A 270 -27.43 9.48 19.68
CA SER A 270 -26.69 10.65 20.18
C SER A 270 -27.58 11.81 20.67
N TYR A 271 -28.87 11.83 20.30
CA TYR A 271 -29.83 12.82 20.79
C TYR A 271 -30.51 12.41 22.11
N LEU A 272 -30.32 11.17 22.56
CA LEU A 272 -30.97 10.62 23.74
C LEU A 272 -30.09 10.77 24.99
N LYS A 273 -30.74 10.77 26.15
CA LYS A 273 -30.07 10.73 27.46
C LYS A 273 -29.28 9.43 27.60
N GLU A 274 -28.14 9.47 28.27
CA GLU A 274 -27.22 8.32 28.40
C GLU A 274 -27.90 7.04 28.89
N GLU A 275 -28.86 7.18 29.82
CA GLU A 275 -29.68 6.09 30.37
C GLU A 275 -30.48 5.33 29.30
N ASP A 276 -31.03 6.05 28.33
CA ASP A 276 -31.85 5.47 27.24
C ASP A 276 -30.99 4.89 26.12
N GLN A 277 -29.76 5.39 25.95
CA GLN A 277 -28.96 5.07 24.77
C GLN A 277 -28.69 3.58 24.61
N LYS A 278 -28.48 2.84 25.71
CA LYS A 278 -28.20 1.40 25.67
C LYS A 278 -29.38 0.62 25.10
N GLU A 279 -30.59 0.94 25.55
CA GLU A 279 -31.80 0.27 25.11
C GLU A 279 -32.09 0.57 23.63
N TYR A 280 -32.03 1.84 23.23
CA TYR A 280 -32.30 2.21 21.83
C TYR A 280 -31.25 1.67 20.84
N ARG A 281 -29.98 1.53 21.24
CA ARG A 281 -29.00 0.81 20.42
C ARG A 281 -29.43 -0.63 20.17
N LYS A 282 -29.90 -1.33 21.20
CA LYS A 282 -30.36 -2.73 21.09
C LYS A 282 -31.60 -2.84 20.21
N ARG A 283 -32.59 -1.97 20.39
CA ARG A 283 -33.83 -1.94 19.60
C ARG A 283 -33.55 -1.67 18.12
N LEU A 284 -32.79 -0.62 17.81
CA LEU A 284 -32.40 -0.31 16.43
C LEU A 284 -31.58 -1.43 15.80
N GLN A 285 -30.68 -2.07 16.56
CA GLN A 285 -29.91 -3.21 16.07
C GLN A 285 -30.81 -4.41 15.75
N ARG A 286 -31.82 -4.68 16.59
CA ARG A 286 -32.80 -5.75 16.39
C ARG A 286 -33.60 -5.55 15.10
N ALA A 287 -34.07 -4.33 14.84
CA ALA A 287 -34.78 -4.01 13.61
C ALA A 287 -33.94 -4.31 12.36
N TYR A 288 -32.62 -4.14 12.43
CA TYR A 288 -31.70 -4.50 11.35
C TYR A 288 -31.33 -5.99 11.27
N THR A 289 -31.78 -6.82 12.22
CA THR A 289 -31.63 -8.28 12.18
C THR A 289 -32.88 -9.02 11.72
N GLU A 290 -33.97 -8.30 11.44
CA GLU A 290 -35.20 -8.87 10.88
C GLU A 290 -34.96 -9.56 9.52
N ARG A 291 -35.88 -10.45 9.15
CA ARG A 291 -35.73 -11.24 7.91
C ARG A 291 -36.23 -10.52 6.66
N THR A 292 -37.25 -9.68 6.83
CA THR A 292 -37.95 -9.04 5.71
C THR A 292 -37.94 -7.53 5.83
N TYR A 293 -38.05 -6.85 4.68
CA TYR A 293 -38.19 -5.39 4.62
C TYR A 293 -39.39 -4.89 5.46
N THR A 294 -40.52 -5.57 5.35
CA THR A 294 -41.76 -5.18 6.04
C THR A 294 -41.59 -5.22 7.55
N GLN A 295 -41.00 -6.29 8.09
CA GLN A 295 -40.74 -6.43 9.53
C GLN A 295 -39.73 -5.39 10.02
N ALA A 296 -38.59 -5.25 9.34
CA ALA A 296 -37.58 -4.26 9.69
C ALA A 296 -38.14 -2.84 9.70
N LYS A 297 -38.93 -2.50 8.67
CA LYS A 297 -39.58 -1.19 8.56
C LYS A 297 -40.60 -0.97 9.68
N GLN A 298 -41.41 -1.99 9.99
CA GLN A 298 -42.39 -1.90 11.06
C GLN A 298 -41.70 -1.65 12.41
N GLU A 299 -40.68 -2.44 12.76
CA GLU A 299 -39.95 -2.24 14.02
C GLU A 299 -39.31 -0.84 14.09
N LEU A 300 -38.75 -0.32 12.98
CA LEU A 300 -38.22 1.04 12.94
C LEU A 300 -39.29 2.12 13.13
N MET A 301 -40.50 1.91 12.58
CA MET A 301 -41.63 2.83 12.76
C MET A 301 -42.19 2.79 14.18
N GLU A 302 -42.18 1.64 14.84
CA GLU A 302 -42.52 1.52 16.26
C GLU A 302 -41.50 2.25 17.13
N ILE A 303 -40.20 2.05 16.87
CA ILE A 303 -39.11 2.81 17.53
C ILE A 303 -39.30 4.32 17.31
N ARG A 304 -39.69 4.73 16.11
CA ARG A 304 -39.95 6.13 15.76
C ARG A 304 -41.04 6.76 16.62
N GLU A 305 -42.17 6.07 16.84
CA GLU A 305 -43.25 6.61 17.69
C GLU A 305 -42.83 6.71 19.16
N ASP A 306 -42.03 5.77 19.66
CA ASP A 306 -41.48 5.87 21.02
C ASP A 306 -40.49 7.03 21.16
N LEU A 307 -39.60 7.18 20.17
CA LEU A 307 -38.67 8.33 20.11
C LEU A 307 -39.41 9.66 20.08
N ARG A 308 -40.63 9.72 19.55
CA ARG A 308 -41.44 10.95 19.51
C ARG A 308 -41.79 11.46 20.91
N GLN A 309 -41.95 10.57 21.88
CA GLN A 309 -42.20 10.91 23.27
C GLN A 309 -40.92 11.36 24.00
N LEU A 310 -39.75 10.89 23.54
CA LEU A 310 -38.46 11.16 24.20
C LEU A 310 -37.73 12.36 23.61
N ASN A 311 -37.57 12.41 22.28
CA ASN A 311 -36.77 13.41 21.59
C ASN A 311 -37.13 13.55 20.09
N LEU A 312 -37.69 14.70 19.69
CA LEU A 312 -38.05 14.99 18.30
C LEU A 312 -36.85 15.05 17.34
N SER A 313 -35.66 15.43 17.82
CA SER A 313 -34.45 15.44 16.99
C SER A 313 -33.98 14.01 16.69
N ALA A 314 -34.17 13.06 17.61
CA ALA A 314 -33.93 11.64 17.34
C ALA A 314 -34.88 11.09 16.27
N VAL A 315 -36.16 11.50 16.28
CA VAL A 315 -37.13 11.16 15.22
C VAL A 315 -36.69 11.71 13.87
N LYS A 316 -36.37 13.02 13.81
CA LYS A 316 -35.87 13.65 12.57
C LYS A 316 -34.58 12.99 12.09
N SER A 317 -33.70 12.63 13.02
CA SER A 317 -32.51 11.83 12.74
C SER A 317 -32.96 10.53 12.11
N LEU A 318 -33.77 9.69 12.74
CA LEU A 318 -34.21 8.39 12.19
C LEU A 318 -34.83 8.52 10.79
N ASP A 319 -35.82 9.41 10.62
CA ASP A 319 -36.54 9.65 9.36
C ASP A 319 -35.60 9.98 8.19
N GLU A 320 -34.51 10.70 8.45
CA GLU A 320 -33.54 11.13 7.46
C GLU A 320 -32.76 9.95 6.86
N GLY A 321 -33.22 9.37 5.75
CA GLY A 321 -32.52 8.25 5.10
C GLY A 321 -32.71 6.89 5.79
N MET A 322 -33.78 6.71 6.56
CA MET A 322 -34.23 5.38 7.03
C MET A 322 -34.40 4.39 5.88
N GLU A 323 -35.02 4.83 4.77
CA GLU A 323 -35.25 3.97 3.62
C GLU A 323 -33.97 3.50 2.91
N GLU A 324 -32.86 4.23 3.11
CA GLU A 324 -31.55 3.90 2.56
C GLU A 324 -30.82 2.88 3.43
N THR A 325 -31.14 2.76 4.72
CA THR A 325 -30.58 1.69 5.57
C THR A 325 -31.23 0.34 5.29
N LEU A 326 -32.38 0.33 4.61
CA LEU A 326 -33.16 -0.85 4.24
C LEU A 326 -32.96 -1.29 2.79
N THR A 327 -31.98 -0.76 2.06
CA THR A 327 -31.76 -1.12 0.65
C THR A 327 -31.45 -2.60 0.46
N LEU A 328 -30.59 -3.19 1.29
CA LEU A 328 -30.33 -4.64 1.24
C LEU A 328 -31.57 -5.49 1.57
N PHE A 329 -32.47 -5.00 2.44
CA PHE A 329 -33.73 -5.66 2.72
C PHE A 329 -34.66 -5.64 1.50
N LYS A 330 -34.73 -4.53 0.77
CA LYS A 330 -35.49 -4.42 -0.49
C LYS A 330 -34.98 -5.38 -1.56
N LEU A 331 -33.68 -5.69 -1.54
CA LEU A 331 -33.07 -6.67 -2.43
C LEU A 331 -33.28 -8.13 -1.96
N GLY A 332 -33.75 -8.35 -0.72
CA GLY A 332 -33.83 -9.68 -0.10
C GLY A 332 -32.47 -10.26 0.25
N LEU A 333 -31.47 -9.41 0.51
CA LEU A 333 -30.06 -9.80 0.70
C LEU A 333 -29.49 -9.36 2.05
N SER A 334 -30.31 -8.89 2.98
CA SER A 334 -29.88 -8.47 4.32
C SER A 334 -29.22 -9.61 5.10
N GLU A 335 -29.75 -10.82 5.04
CA GLU A 335 -29.15 -11.99 5.72
C GLU A 335 -27.77 -12.37 5.15
N ILE A 336 -27.58 -12.19 3.84
CA ILE A 336 -26.34 -12.58 3.14
C ILE A 336 -25.27 -11.48 3.28
N PHE A 337 -25.62 -10.22 3.04
CA PHE A 337 -24.67 -9.12 2.94
C PHE A 337 -24.81 -8.05 4.03
N GLY A 338 -25.74 -8.19 4.98
CA GLY A 338 -25.95 -7.19 6.04
C GLY A 338 -24.70 -6.91 6.87
N ILE A 339 -23.91 -7.95 7.16
CA ILE A 339 -22.65 -7.81 7.91
C ILE A 339 -21.59 -7.02 7.13
N SER A 340 -21.50 -7.21 5.81
CA SER A 340 -20.40 -6.66 4.99
C SER A 340 -20.76 -5.37 4.26
N LEU A 341 -22.01 -5.21 3.81
CA LEU A 341 -22.51 -4.11 3.00
C LEU A 341 -23.64 -3.33 3.68
N GLY A 342 -24.22 -3.83 4.78
CA GLY A 342 -25.16 -3.05 5.61
C GLY A 342 -24.47 -1.98 6.46
N THR A 343 -23.13 -2.08 6.58
CA THR A 343 -22.28 -1.13 7.29
C THR A 343 -21.09 -0.70 6.45
N THR A 344 -20.39 0.35 6.90
CA THR A 344 -19.13 0.85 6.33
C THR A 344 -17.89 0.15 6.91
N ASN A 345 -18.06 -0.97 7.62
CA ASN A 345 -16.96 -1.66 8.31
C ASN A 345 -15.78 -2.02 7.38
N CYS A 346 -16.05 -2.37 6.12
CA CYS A 346 -14.98 -2.67 5.16
C CYS A 346 -14.03 -1.48 4.93
N ILE A 347 -14.58 -0.27 4.80
CA ILE A 347 -13.78 0.94 4.60
C ILE A 347 -13.27 1.52 5.92
N GLU A 348 -13.98 1.33 7.03
CA GLU A 348 -13.49 1.69 8.38
C GLU A 348 -12.24 0.87 8.77
N ASN A 349 -12.21 -0.41 8.44
CA ASN A 349 -11.02 -1.25 8.65
C ASN A 349 -9.83 -0.75 7.82
N LEU A 350 -10.04 -0.47 6.53
CA LEU A 350 -9.04 0.15 5.66
C LEU A 350 -8.51 1.46 6.27
N ASN A 351 -9.44 2.32 6.70
CA ASN A 351 -9.16 3.59 7.36
C ASN A 351 -8.38 3.43 8.67
N SER A 352 -8.61 2.37 9.43
CA SER A 352 -7.86 2.04 10.65
C SER A 352 -6.43 1.61 10.32
N GLN A 353 -6.25 0.73 9.32
CA GLN A 353 -4.91 0.35 8.86
C GLN A 353 -4.13 1.56 8.33
N LEU A 354 -4.77 2.38 7.49
CA LEU A 354 -4.17 3.60 6.95
C LEU A 354 -3.68 4.54 8.06
N ALA A 355 -4.48 4.70 9.13
CA ALA A 355 -4.11 5.52 10.27
C ALA A 355 -2.84 5.03 10.98
N ARG A 356 -2.52 3.72 10.96
CA ARG A 356 -1.28 3.17 11.52
C ARG A 356 -0.03 3.64 10.78
N TYR A 357 -0.15 3.94 9.48
CA TYR A 357 0.95 4.47 8.67
C TYR A 357 1.01 6.00 8.76
N ILE A 358 -0.13 6.68 8.67
CA ILE A 358 -0.20 8.14 8.63
C ILE A 358 0.07 8.79 10.00
N ASN A 359 -0.44 8.23 11.10
CA ASN A 359 -0.28 8.83 12.44
C ASN A 359 1.17 8.80 12.96
N LYS A 360 2.04 8.04 12.29
CA LYS A 360 3.48 7.99 12.51
C LYS A 360 4.20 9.25 12.01
N VAL A 361 3.63 9.96 11.03
CA VAL A 361 4.18 11.22 10.53
C VAL A 361 3.64 12.37 11.38
N LYS A 362 4.52 13.06 12.11
CA LYS A 362 4.15 14.16 13.01
C LYS A 362 4.18 15.52 12.32
N HIS A 363 4.98 15.68 11.27
CA HIS A 363 5.16 16.94 10.57
C HIS A 363 5.04 16.75 9.06
N TRP A 364 3.94 17.26 8.50
CA TRP A 364 3.67 17.23 7.06
C TRP A 364 4.20 18.51 6.43
N LYS A 365 5.04 18.36 5.39
CA LYS A 365 5.65 19.50 4.69
C LYS A 365 4.73 20.09 3.62
N ASN A 366 4.00 19.25 2.89
CA ASN A 366 3.14 19.65 1.79
C ASN A 366 2.08 18.57 1.47
N SER A 367 1.14 18.91 0.58
CA SER A 367 0.08 17.99 0.13
C SER A 367 0.64 16.78 -0.64
N ASP A 368 1.70 16.97 -1.45
CA ASP A 368 2.38 15.87 -2.15
C ASP A 368 2.83 14.76 -1.19
N GLN A 369 3.45 15.13 -0.06
CA GLN A 369 3.85 14.17 0.96
C GLN A 369 2.65 13.41 1.51
N ILE A 370 1.53 14.09 1.80
CA ILE A 370 0.31 13.45 2.29
C ILE A 370 -0.18 12.43 1.26
N PHE A 371 -0.29 12.82 -0.01
CA PHE A 371 -0.75 11.93 -1.08
C PHE A 371 0.13 10.71 -1.24
N ARG A 372 1.46 10.87 -1.25
CA ARG A 372 2.41 9.75 -1.37
C ARG A 372 2.27 8.77 -0.21
N TRP A 373 2.24 9.26 1.04
CA TRP A 373 2.05 8.42 2.21
C TRP A 373 0.68 7.73 2.23
N THR A 374 -0.38 8.45 1.84
CA THR A 374 -1.72 7.88 1.74
C THR A 374 -1.79 6.78 0.68
N ALA A 375 -1.22 7.00 -0.51
CA ALA A 375 -1.19 5.99 -1.57
C ALA A 375 -0.42 4.74 -1.13
N CYS A 376 0.79 4.87 -0.61
CA CYS A 376 1.57 3.74 -0.11
C CYS A 376 0.85 2.97 1.01
N GLY A 377 0.28 3.70 1.98
CA GLY A 377 -0.47 3.09 3.08
C GLY A 377 -1.74 2.36 2.62
N LEU A 378 -2.44 2.90 1.62
CA LEU A 378 -3.61 2.26 1.01
C LEU A 378 -3.24 1.02 0.21
N MET A 379 -2.18 1.07 -0.60
CA MET A 379 -1.69 -0.08 -1.37
C MET A 379 -1.25 -1.23 -0.45
N GLU A 380 -0.54 -0.92 0.64
CA GLU A 380 -0.13 -1.94 1.62
C GLU A 380 -1.33 -2.49 2.41
N ALA A 381 -2.30 -1.65 2.76
CA ALA A 381 -3.51 -2.11 3.42
C ALA A 381 -4.37 -3.00 2.51
N GLU A 382 -4.49 -2.65 1.22
CA GLU A 382 -5.20 -3.41 0.19
C GLU A 382 -4.68 -4.85 0.08
N ARG A 383 -3.35 -5.04 0.04
CA ARG A 383 -2.70 -6.37 -0.03
C ARG A 383 -3.11 -7.31 1.10
N ARG A 384 -3.51 -6.79 2.25
CA ARG A 384 -3.88 -7.56 3.45
C ARG A 384 -5.39 -7.76 3.59
N MET A 385 -6.19 -7.16 2.72
CA MET A 385 -7.64 -7.25 2.80
C MET A 385 -8.11 -8.65 2.36
N LYS A 386 -8.83 -9.34 3.26
CA LYS A 386 -9.55 -10.57 2.90
C LYS A 386 -10.72 -10.25 1.99
N LYS A 387 -11.11 -11.19 1.12
CA LYS A 387 -12.36 -11.11 0.33
C LYS A 387 -13.59 -10.77 1.18
N ILE A 388 -14.59 -10.16 0.56
CA ILE A 388 -15.86 -9.87 1.21
C ILE A 388 -16.53 -11.18 1.67
N ARG A 389 -17.20 -11.13 2.83
CA ARG A 389 -17.98 -12.25 3.32
C ARG A 389 -19.09 -12.57 2.32
N ASN A 390 -19.34 -13.87 2.11
CA ASN A 390 -20.35 -14.38 1.16
C ASN A 390 -20.12 -13.95 -0.30
N TYR A 391 -18.85 -13.76 -0.70
CA TYR A 391 -18.49 -13.39 -2.07
C TYR A 391 -19.03 -14.34 -3.15
N LYS A 392 -19.25 -15.62 -2.82
CA LYS A 392 -19.85 -16.60 -3.73
C LYS A 392 -21.29 -16.27 -4.15
N SER A 393 -21.95 -15.36 -3.43
CA SER A 393 -23.33 -14.92 -3.71
C SER A 393 -23.39 -13.56 -4.40
N LEU A 394 -22.27 -13.02 -4.90
CA LEU A 394 -22.25 -11.70 -5.55
C LEU A 394 -22.97 -11.69 -6.91
N ASP A 395 -23.09 -12.84 -7.59
CA ASP A 395 -23.92 -12.96 -8.79
C ASP A 395 -25.39 -12.68 -8.48
N LEU A 396 -25.89 -13.19 -7.34
CA LEU A 396 -27.24 -12.89 -6.86
C LEU A 396 -27.40 -11.40 -6.55
N LEU A 397 -26.37 -10.75 -5.97
CA LEU A 397 -26.38 -9.30 -5.75
C LEU A 397 -26.48 -8.55 -7.09
N ARG A 398 -25.69 -8.93 -8.10
CA ARG A 398 -25.75 -8.34 -9.44
C ARG A 398 -27.14 -8.48 -10.06
N GLU A 399 -27.70 -9.68 -10.00
CA GLU A 399 -29.03 -9.98 -10.51
C GLU A 399 -30.09 -9.08 -9.87
N LYS A 400 -30.11 -9.01 -8.54
CA LYS A 400 -31.07 -8.18 -7.79
C LYS A 400 -30.90 -6.70 -8.09
N ILE A 401 -29.67 -6.19 -8.18
CA ILE A 401 -29.40 -4.80 -8.57
C ILE A 401 -29.95 -4.51 -9.97
N MET A 402 -29.64 -5.36 -10.96
CA MET A 402 -30.09 -5.16 -12.33
C MET A 402 -31.62 -5.22 -12.45
N GLN A 403 -32.27 -6.14 -11.74
CA GLN A 403 -33.73 -6.24 -11.66
C GLN A 403 -34.35 -4.97 -11.07
N THR A 404 -33.88 -4.53 -9.89
CA THR A 404 -34.39 -3.34 -9.21
C THR A 404 -34.19 -2.07 -10.04
N LEU A 405 -33.06 -1.94 -10.73
CA LEU A 405 -32.74 -0.80 -11.60
C LEU A 405 -33.31 -0.94 -13.02
N LYS A 406 -34.02 -2.04 -13.33
CA LYS A 406 -34.60 -2.35 -14.65
C LYS A 406 -33.57 -2.27 -15.80
N ILE A 407 -32.36 -2.75 -15.55
CA ILE A 407 -31.27 -2.76 -16.54
C ILE A 407 -31.44 -3.99 -17.44
N LYS A 408 -31.62 -3.79 -18.74
CA LYS A 408 -31.73 -4.88 -19.72
C LYS A 408 -30.39 -5.63 -19.84
N THR A 409 -30.41 -6.94 -19.68
CA THR A 409 -29.27 -7.80 -20.01
C THR A 409 -29.17 -7.91 -21.53
N THR A 410 -28.11 -7.37 -22.13
CA THR A 410 -27.79 -7.67 -23.53
C THR A 410 -27.37 -9.14 -23.56
N LYS A 411 -28.26 -10.04 -23.99
CA LYS A 411 -27.87 -11.42 -24.29
C LYS A 411 -26.93 -11.37 -25.49
N THR A 412 -25.63 -11.46 -25.26
CA THR A 412 -24.66 -11.75 -26.31
C THR A 412 -24.85 -13.21 -26.68
N TYR A 413 -25.64 -13.47 -27.73
CA TYR A 413 -25.68 -14.80 -28.34
C TYR A 413 -24.31 -15.04 -28.96
N VAL A 414 -23.46 -15.82 -28.29
CA VAL A 414 -22.32 -16.46 -28.94
C VAL A 414 -22.93 -17.49 -29.87
N LYS A 415 -23.02 -17.17 -31.16
CA LYS A 415 -23.23 -18.18 -32.20
C LYS A 415 -22.05 -19.14 -32.11
N ALA A 416 -22.30 -20.37 -31.69
CA ALA A 416 -21.38 -21.46 -31.92
C ALA A 416 -21.17 -21.55 -33.45
N ALA A 417 -19.92 -21.37 -33.87
CA ALA A 417 -19.47 -21.62 -35.23
C ALA A 417 -18.78 -22.99 -35.26
#